data_AF-A0A2I2FZX9-F1
#
_entry.id   AF-A0A2I2FZX9-F1
#
_cell.length_a   1.000
_cell.length_b   1.000
_cell.length_c   1.000
_cell.angle_alpha   90.00
_cell.angle_beta   90.00
_cell.angle_gamma   90.00
#
_symmetry.space_group_name_H-M   'P 1'
#
loop_
_entity.id
_entity.type
_entity.pdbx_description
1 polymer ?
#
loop_
_entity_poly.entity_id
_entity_poly.type
_entity_poly.pdbx_seq_one_letter_code
_entity_poly.pdbx_strand_id
1 'polypeptide(L)'
;MSTKFQSRADFHQSLVDYNLTTTDGWDVIVSYSEAKLNTLLKKYWSQKFEPAQVSFQHTTGTDKNYFIYMYALTLEAPTLSFKSIATTHGNIAVSALSWKVTGTMHTVVYVNGKEMGSDDEDVGKDQDVYLEVVTPVSAMDGESTDTSTAKSSDSTFQFSDNTESSYKVILHFQNAQDSDWSVTTPNSSDPLNESLTEMVQALMNNEEFKSFTFTLGTVKNTKDQSSDFLQPREFRFNATEGILSIFIQVKGGSGKGTAEAPQFQLTHDSGIAAIPEGYEASIILSQTLIRDDYLVKQIAESLKDTLRSSGGVTASQASANPTFHLKFKSDKVWEGEAMNHGGPPIVGEGEITVDWDKYPLILTISDDGEPLTSHYKWVWNEVPVTLSYTTMDPIHGATSDHVYDIDGTIKANSTPVATISGDKLEFNIQFTSANQPDASFSNVGPADLTGSVTFPEFDLKLPDLDFFQTQNVLAPGEDFIKAEDTMCPCDLFVLGSMYS
;
A
#
# COMPACT_ATOMS: atom_id res chain seq x y z
N MET A 1 -6.83 -9.51 18.82
CA MET A 1 -5.50 -10.15 18.72
C MET A 1 -4.53 -9.00 18.53
N SER A 2 -3.43 -8.93 19.29
CA SER A 2 -2.48 -7.81 19.17
C SER A 2 -1.70 -7.91 17.86
N THR A 3 -1.59 -6.79 17.15
CA THR A 3 -0.88 -6.69 15.87
C THR A 3 0.62 -6.87 16.09
N LYS A 4 1.25 -7.70 15.27
CA LYS A 4 2.68 -8.03 15.33
C LYS A 4 3.41 -7.38 14.17
N PHE A 5 4.41 -6.56 14.48
CA PHE A 5 5.41 -6.12 13.52
C PHE A 5 6.46 -7.21 13.41
N GLN A 6 6.75 -7.66 12.18
CA GLN A 6 7.74 -8.70 11.91
C GLN A 6 8.99 -8.09 11.27
N SER A 7 10.13 -8.74 11.46
CA SER A 7 11.33 -8.39 10.68
C SER A 7 11.02 -8.43 9.17
N ARG A 8 11.73 -7.63 8.36
CA ARG A 8 11.50 -7.60 6.90
C ARG A 8 11.56 -8.99 6.26
N ALA A 9 12.47 -9.86 6.72
CA ALA A 9 12.62 -11.21 6.21
C ALA A 9 11.43 -12.13 6.60
N ASP A 10 10.99 -12.08 7.86
CA ASP A 10 9.85 -12.89 8.32
C ASP A 10 8.53 -12.42 7.70
N PHE A 11 8.39 -11.10 7.51
CA PHE A 11 7.25 -10.50 6.82
C PHE A 11 7.19 -10.95 5.36
N HIS A 12 8.31 -10.87 4.63
CA HIS A 12 8.40 -11.39 3.27
C HIS A 12 8.04 -12.88 3.19
N GLN A 13 8.59 -13.70 4.09
CA GLN A 13 8.27 -15.13 4.10
C GLN A 13 6.78 -15.39 4.35
N SER A 14 6.15 -14.61 5.23
CA SER A 14 4.71 -14.71 5.51
C SER A 14 3.87 -14.38 4.27
N LEU A 15 4.30 -13.41 3.46
CA LEU A 15 3.65 -13.08 2.19
C LEU A 15 3.82 -14.18 1.14
N VAL A 16 5.03 -14.74 1.02
CA VAL A 16 5.32 -15.88 0.14
C VAL A 16 4.46 -17.09 0.52
N ASP A 17 4.36 -17.40 1.81
CA ASP A 17 3.56 -18.53 2.32
C ASP A 17 2.05 -18.31 2.09
N TYR A 18 1.60 -17.06 2.15
CA TYR A 18 0.20 -16.69 1.86
C TYR A 18 -0.16 -16.85 0.38
N ASN A 19 0.77 -16.52 -0.53
CA ASN A 19 0.68 -16.80 -1.97
C ASN A 19 -0.59 -16.24 -2.67
N LEU A 20 -1.18 -15.17 -2.11
CA LEU A 20 -2.36 -14.48 -2.61
C LEU A 20 -2.19 -12.97 -2.41
N THR A 21 -3.01 -12.17 -3.10
CA THR A 21 -3.06 -10.72 -2.86
C THR A 21 -3.58 -10.41 -1.46
N THR A 22 -2.98 -9.43 -0.82
CA THR A 22 -3.24 -9.03 0.57
C THR A 22 -4.10 -7.78 0.68
N THR A 23 -4.50 -7.19 -0.45
CA THR A 23 -5.19 -5.90 -0.50
C THR A 23 -6.70 -5.97 -0.31
N ASP A 24 -7.24 -7.17 -0.05
CA ASP A 24 -8.69 -7.40 0.11
C ASP A 24 -9.52 -6.89 -1.10
N GLY A 25 -8.95 -7.07 -2.30
CA GLY A 25 -9.59 -6.68 -3.57
C GLY A 25 -9.54 -5.18 -3.89
N TRP A 26 -8.88 -4.37 -3.06
CA TRP A 26 -8.58 -2.97 -3.36
C TRP A 26 -7.33 -2.84 -4.23
N ASP A 27 -7.20 -1.72 -4.93
CA ASP A 27 -6.04 -1.47 -5.79
C ASP A 27 -4.81 -1.11 -4.96
N VAL A 28 -4.99 -0.25 -3.95
CA VAL A 28 -3.91 0.28 -3.12
C VAL A 28 -4.29 0.24 -1.64
N ILE A 29 -3.35 -0.14 -0.77
CA ILE A 29 -3.41 0.14 0.67
C ILE A 29 -2.29 1.11 1.04
N VAL A 30 -2.60 2.11 1.85
CA VAL A 30 -1.61 2.98 2.47
C VAL A 30 -1.72 2.88 3.98
N SER A 31 -0.66 2.43 4.64
CA SER A 31 -0.64 2.16 6.08
C SER A 31 0.36 3.04 6.81
N TYR A 32 -0.04 3.50 8.00
CA TYR A 32 0.74 4.40 8.86
C TYR A 32 0.88 3.83 10.26
N SER A 33 2.09 3.88 10.81
CA SER A 33 2.36 3.46 12.18
C SER A 33 1.84 4.47 13.20
N GLU A 34 1.13 3.98 14.21
CA GLU A 34 0.62 4.77 15.33
C GLU A 34 1.75 5.45 16.11
N ALA A 35 2.87 4.75 16.31
CA ALA A 35 4.02 5.28 17.05
C ALA A 35 4.58 6.56 16.42
N LYS A 36 4.69 6.59 15.08
CA LYS A 36 5.18 7.77 14.38
C LYS A 36 4.13 8.88 14.32
N LEU A 37 2.85 8.54 14.14
CA LEU A 37 1.75 9.51 14.26
C LEU A 37 1.71 10.18 15.63
N ASN A 38 1.96 9.43 16.70
CA ASN A 38 2.07 9.97 18.06
C ASN A 38 3.26 10.91 18.23
N THR A 39 4.40 10.61 17.61
CA THR A 39 5.56 11.50 17.62
C THR A 39 5.24 12.84 16.93
N LEU A 40 4.56 12.79 15.78
CA LEU A 40 4.09 13.97 15.06
C LEU A 40 3.06 14.76 15.86
N LEU A 41 2.04 14.09 16.40
CA LEU A 41 1.02 14.71 17.23
C LEU A 41 1.63 15.46 18.42
N LYS A 42 2.58 14.82 19.12
CA LYS A 42 3.29 15.45 20.23
C LYS A 42 4.05 16.70 19.79
N LYS A 43 4.78 16.63 18.68
CA LYS A 43 5.51 17.78 18.12
C LYS A 43 4.56 18.94 17.80
N TYR A 44 3.46 18.69 17.08
CA TYR A 44 2.51 19.72 16.68
C TYR A 44 1.72 20.29 17.87
N TRP A 45 1.36 19.45 18.84
CA TRP A 45 0.71 19.88 20.07
C TRP A 45 1.60 20.84 20.85
N SER A 46 2.86 20.47 21.06
CA SER A 46 3.83 21.32 21.76
C SER A 46 4.03 22.68 21.10
N GLN A 47 4.03 22.73 19.76
CA GLN A 47 4.19 23.99 19.02
C GLN A 47 2.98 24.92 19.13
N LYS A 48 1.78 24.36 19.25
CA LYS A 48 0.53 25.13 19.16
C LYS A 48 -0.10 25.44 20.51
N PHE A 49 0.05 24.53 21.47
CA PHE A 49 -0.78 24.54 22.68
C PHE A 49 0.01 24.52 23.99
N GLU A 50 1.34 24.34 24.02
CA GLU A 50 2.04 24.11 25.31
C GLU A 50 2.32 25.41 26.11
N PRO A 51 1.87 25.51 27.38
CA PRO A 51 1.06 24.54 28.13
C PRO A 51 -0.44 24.61 27.77
N ALA A 52 -1.06 23.45 27.55
CA ALA A 52 -2.47 23.39 27.18
C ALA A 52 -3.32 23.40 28.45
N GLN A 53 -4.00 24.51 28.71
CA GLN A 53 -4.75 24.71 29.93
C GLN A 53 -6.24 24.77 29.67
N VAL A 54 -7.01 24.11 30.53
CA VAL A 54 -8.47 24.06 30.49
C VAL A 54 -8.99 24.47 31.85
N SER A 55 -9.94 25.39 31.89
CA SER A 55 -10.59 25.82 33.12
C SER A 55 -12.08 25.91 32.94
N PHE A 56 -12.84 25.30 33.83
CA PHE A 56 -14.30 25.29 33.78
C PHE A 56 -14.89 25.08 35.17
N GLN A 57 -16.15 25.46 35.28
CA GLN A 57 -16.94 25.30 36.51
C GLN A 57 -18.08 24.33 36.26
N HIS A 58 -18.36 23.49 37.25
CA HIS A 58 -19.51 22.61 37.29
C HIS A 58 -20.27 22.78 38.60
N THR A 59 -21.60 22.74 38.53
CA THR A 59 -22.46 22.78 39.72
C THR A 59 -23.31 21.51 39.74
N THR A 60 -23.29 20.79 40.86
CA THR A 60 -24.13 19.60 41.07
C THR A 60 -24.97 19.74 42.34
N GLY A 61 -26.14 19.10 42.38
CA GLY A 61 -27.07 19.12 43.51
C GLY A 61 -28.39 19.82 43.22
N THR A 62 -28.96 20.44 44.25
CA THR A 62 -30.27 21.09 44.23
C THR A 62 -30.15 22.59 44.50
N ASP A 63 -31.17 23.37 44.17
CA ASP A 63 -31.21 24.83 44.39
C ASP A 63 -30.85 25.27 45.82
N LYS A 64 -31.11 24.41 46.82
CA LYS A 64 -30.80 24.71 48.23
C LYS A 64 -29.48 24.14 48.70
N ASN A 65 -29.09 22.96 48.22
CA ASN A 65 -27.87 22.28 48.62
C ASN A 65 -27.13 21.82 47.37
N TYR A 66 -25.99 22.45 47.08
CA TYR A 66 -25.22 22.22 45.86
C TYR A 66 -23.73 22.37 46.11
N PHE A 67 -22.94 21.73 45.24
CA PHE A 67 -21.49 21.85 45.18
C PHE A 67 -21.13 22.65 43.94
N ILE A 68 -20.15 23.53 44.05
CA ILE A 68 -19.48 24.15 42.92
C ILE A 68 -18.07 23.57 42.83
N TYR A 69 -17.75 22.93 41.72
CA TYR A 69 -16.39 22.51 41.39
C TYR A 69 -15.80 23.48 40.37
N MET A 70 -14.60 23.97 40.64
CA MET A 70 -13.81 24.77 39.71
C MET A 70 -12.54 23.99 39.38
N TYR A 71 -12.42 23.60 38.13
CA TYR A 71 -11.27 22.86 37.62
C TYR A 71 -10.30 23.81 36.93
N ALA A 72 -9.02 23.68 37.23
CA ALA A 72 -7.92 24.30 36.50
C ALA A 72 -6.92 23.20 36.13
N LEU A 73 -7.05 22.68 34.90
CA LEU A 73 -6.34 21.51 34.42
C LEU A 73 -5.28 21.89 33.39
N THR A 74 -4.17 21.18 33.42
CA THR A 74 -3.14 21.17 32.38
C THR A 74 -3.18 19.82 31.69
N LEU A 75 -3.31 19.86 30.36
CA LEU A 75 -3.29 18.70 29.48
C LEU A 75 -1.89 18.57 28.88
N GLU A 76 -1.25 17.44 29.10
CA GLU A 76 -0.04 17.09 28.35
C GLU A 76 -0.37 16.81 26.88
N ALA A 77 0.65 16.62 26.03
CA ALA A 77 0.42 16.23 24.65
C ALA A 77 -0.32 14.88 24.59
N PRO A 78 -1.42 14.78 23.80
CA PRO A 78 -2.18 13.55 23.74
C PRO A 78 -1.46 12.45 22.97
N THR A 79 -1.86 11.22 23.23
CA THR A 79 -1.52 10.05 22.42
C THR A 79 -2.76 9.47 21.74
N LEU A 80 -2.62 9.15 20.46
CA LEU A 80 -3.53 8.36 19.64
C LEU A 80 -3.32 6.86 19.91
N SER A 81 -4.43 6.11 19.93
CA SER A 81 -4.42 4.66 19.76
C SER A 81 -5.49 4.21 18.80
N PHE A 82 -5.18 3.24 17.94
CA PHE A 82 -6.08 2.73 16.91
C PHE A 82 -6.61 1.34 17.28
N LYS A 83 -7.91 1.12 17.06
CA LYS A 83 -8.55 -0.20 17.20
C LYS A 83 -9.74 -0.33 16.26
N SER A 84 -10.20 -1.56 16.08
CA SER A 84 -11.44 -1.86 15.35
C SER A 84 -12.49 -2.37 16.33
N ILE A 85 -13.71 -1.83 16.26
CA ILE A 85 -14.86 -2.28 17.05
C ILE A 85 -15.88 -2.95 16.13
N ALA A 86 -16.33 -4.15 16.48
CA ALA A 86 -17.38 -4.84 15.76
C ALA A 86 -18.74 -4.16 16.01
N THR A 87 -19.47 -3.87 14.93
CA THR A 87 -20.83 -3.32 14.97
C THR A 87 -21.80 -4.21 14.19
N THR A 88 -23.10 -3.90 14.26
CA THR A 88 -24.12 -4.59 13.45
C THR A 88 -23.96 -4.41 11.94
N HIS A 89 -23.17 -3.42 11.51
CA HIS A 89 -22.93 -3.10 10.10
C HIS A 89 -21.50 -3.44 9.64
N GLY A 90 -20.73 -4.13 10.48
CA GLY A 90 -19.33 -4.47 10.21
C GLY A 90 -18.38 -3.84 11.24
N ASN A 91 -17.09 -4.04 11.02
CA ASN A 91 -16.05 -3.47 11.87
C ASN A 91 -15.86 -1.97 11.56
N ILE A 92 -15.82 -1.13 12.60
CA ILE A 92 -15.57 0.31 12.49
C ILE A 92 -14.19 0.62 13.07
N ALA A 93 -13.42 1.40 12.32
CA ALA A 93 -12.17 1.99 12.76
C ALA A 93 -12.45 3.05 13.81
N VAL A 94 -11.86 2.90 14.99
CA VAL A 94 -11.96 3.90 16.05
C VAL A 94 -10.57 4.31 16.51
N SER A 95 -10.47 5.53 17.00
CA SER A 95 -9.27 6.08 17.63
C SER A 95 -9.61 6.51 19.05
N ALA A 96 -8.71 6.23 20.00
CA ALA A 96 -8.72 6.89 21.29
C ALA A 96 -7.68 8.02 21.31
N LEU A 97 -8.04 9.18 21.82
CA LEU A 97 -7.08 10.21 22.25
C LEU A 97 -7.00 10.17 23.77
N SER A 98 -5.79 10.07 24.31
CA SER A 98 -5.54 10.06 25.75
C SER A 98 -4.63 11.21 26.13
N TRP A 99 -5.08 12.06 27.05
CA TRP A 99 -4.30 13.15 27.64
C TRP A 99 -3.96 12.80 29.07
N LYS A 100 -2.67 12.89 29.44
CA LYS A 100 -2.30 12.96 30.84
C LYS A 100 -2.73 14.31 31.41
N VAL A 101 -3.45 14.28 32.54
CA VAL A 101 -4.06 15.45 33.17
C VAL A 101 -3.41 15.71 34.53
N THR A 102 -3.06 16.96 34.77
CA THR A 102 -2.64 17.46 36.08
C THR A 102 -3.35 18.78 36.39
N GLY A 103 -3.40 19.21 37.65
CA GLY A 103 -3.96 20.52 37.98
C GLY A 103 -4.59 20.56 39.36
N THR A 104 -5.61 21.40 39.52
CA THR A 104 -6.30 21.59 40.80
C THR A 104 -7.80 21.58 40.60
N MET A 105 -8.51 20.99 41.56
CA MET A 105 -9.96 21.08 41.72
C MET A 105 -10.26 21.84 43.02
N HIS A 106 -10.95 22.96 42.91
CA HIS A 106 -11.49 23.68 44.07
C HIS A 106 -12.98 23.36 44.21
N THR A 107 -13.38 22.87 45.38
CA THR A 107 -14.77 22.52 45.69
C THR A 107 -15.34 23.52 46.70
N VAL A 108 -16.54 24.05 46.46
CA VAL A 108 -17.28 24.90 47.39
C VAL A 108 -18.64 24.28 47.70
N VAL A 109 -18.95 24.11 48.99
CA VAL A 109 -20.19 23.47 49.45
C VAL A 109 -21.19 24.51 49.91
N TYR A 110 -22.41 24.48 49.37
CA TYR A 110 -23.53 25.32 49.78
C TYR A 110 -24.63 24.50 50.44
N VAL A 111 -25.11 24.95 51.61
CA VAL A 111 -26.27 24.37 52.31
C VAL A 111 -27.28 25.48 52.62
N ASN A 112 -28.51 25.31 52.18
CA ASN A 112 -29.55 26.35 52.14
C ASN A 112 -29.05 27.68 51.54
N GLY A 113 -28.27 27.60 50.46
CA GLY A 113 -27.70 28.76 49.77
C GLY A 113 -26.62 29.53 50.53
N LYS A 114 -26.10 28.97 51.63
CA LYS A 114 -24.95 29.52 52.35
C LYS A 114 -23.73 28.63 52.16
N GLU A 115 -22.60 29.25 51.86
CA GLU A 115 -21.30 28.59 51.84
C GLU A 115 -20.99 28.01 53.22
N MET A 116 -20.70 26.70 53.27
CA MET A 116 -20.41 25.95 54.48
C MET A 116 -18.94 25.53 54.57
N GLY A 117 -18.24 25.49 53.44
CA GLY A 117 -16.84 25.12 53.37
C GLY A 117 -16.34 25.07 51.94
N SER A 118 -15.02 25.03 51.82
CA SER A 118 -14.30 24.80 50.58
C SER A 118 -13.11 23.89 50.80
N ASP A 119 -12.69 23.21 49.74
CA ASP A 119 -11.53 22.32 49.75
C ASP A 119 -10.79 22.41 48.41
N ASP A 120 -9.48 22.14 48.44
CA ASP A 120 -8.60 22.12 47.28
C ASP A 120 -7.95 20.75 47.15
N GLU A 121 -8.13 20.13 45.98
CA GLU A 121 -7.53 18.84 45.66
C GLU A 121 -6.62 18.96 44.44
N ASP A 122 -5.42 18.37 44.52
CA ASP A 122 -4.48 18.33 43.40
C ASP A 122 -4.81 17.15 42.49
N VAL A 123 -5.20 17.43 41.24
CA VAL A 123 -5.42 16.41 40.21
C VAL A 123 -4.07 15.95 39.65
N GLY A 124 -3.83 14.64 39.64
CA GLY A 124 -2.64 14.06 39.00
C GLY A 124 -1.34 14.17 39.79
N LYS A 125 -1.38 14.56 41.08
CA LYS A 125 -0.18 14.73 41.91
C LYS A 125 0.38 13.43 42.47
N ASP A 126 -0.49 12.58 43.01
CA ASP A 126 -0.10 11.33 43.67
C ASP A 126 -0.33 10.09 42.79
N GLN A 127 -0.94 10.27 41.62
CA GLN A 127 -1.16 9.25 40.62
C GLN A 127 -1.28 9.86 39.22
N ASP A 128 -1.01 9.08 38.19
CA ASP A 128 -1.29 9.49 36.83
C ASP A 128 -2.81 9.47 36.58
N VAL A 129 -3.35 10.52 35.97
CA VAL A 129 -4.75 10.61 35.57
C VAL A 129 -4.79 10.83 34.07
N TYR A 130 -5.59 10.03 33.36
CA TYR A 130 -5.72 10.15 31.90
C TYR A 130 -7.17 10.45 31.52
N LEU A 131 -7.39 11.55 30.81
CA LEU A 131 -8.63 11.82 30.10
C LEU A 131 -8.56 11.09 28.76
N GLU A 132 -9.43 10.11 28.54
CA GLU A 132 -9.49 9.36 27.29
C GLU A 132 -10.81 9.65 26.57
N VAL A 133 -10.72 9.88 25.27
CA VAL A 133 -11.88 10.02 24.39
C VAL A 133 -11.75 9.09 23.20
N VAL A 134 -12.72 8.19 23.04
CA VAL A 134 -12.78 7.23 21.94
C VAL A 134 -13.84 7.68 20.93
N THR A 135 -13.47 7.78 19.66
CA THR A 135 -14.40 8.17 18.58
C THR A 135 -14.09 7.39 17.28
N PRO A 136 -15.10 7.13 16.43
CA PRO A 136 -14.87 6.65 15.08
C PRO A 136 -13.92 7.55 14.29
N VAL A 137 -13.01 6.91 13.54
CA VAL A 137 -12.36 7.61 12.44
C VAL A 137 -13.43 7.93 11.42
N SER A 138 -13.42 9.16 10.91
CA SER A 138 -14.43 9.63 9.96
C SER A 138 -13.76 10.39 8.82
N ALA A 139 -14.49 10.59 7.73
CA ALA A 139 -14.11 11.55 6.70
C ALA A 139 -15.28 12.44 6.28
N MET A 140 -14.96 13.66 5.88
CA MET A 140 -15.90 14.66 5.39
C MET A 140 -15.32 15.38 4.18
N ASP A 141 -16.18 16.01 3.38
CA ASP A 141 -15.76 16.83 2.25
C ASP A 141 -14.75 17.90 2.71
N GLY A 142 -13.65 18.05 1.98
CA GLY A 142 -12.55 18.92 2.35
C GLY A 142 -12.88 20.41 2.34
N GLU A 143 -13.87 20.84 1.57
CA GLU A 143 -14.36 22.23 1.57
C GLU A 143 -15.45 22.45 2.63
N SER A 144 -16.02 21.39 3.18
CA SER A 144 -17.04 21.48 4.23
C SER A 144 -16.43 21.91 5.57
N THR A 145 -17.14 22.81 6.24
CA THR A 145 -16.93 23.13 7.66
C THR A 145 -18.00 22.50 8.55
N ASP A 146 -18.99 21.82 7.96
CA ASP A 146 -20.09 21.17 8.67
C ASP A 146 -19.75 19.71 8.97
N THR A 147 -19.30 19.47 10.20
CA THR A 147 -18.91 18.13 10.68
C THR A 147 -20.08 17.16 10.79
N SER A 148 -21.33 17.63 10.74
CA SER A 148 -22.51 16.74 10.74
C SER A 148 -22.63 15.91 9.45
N THR A 149 -21.88 16.28 8.41
CA THR A 149 -21.78 15.55 7.15
C THR A 149 -20.71 14.45 7.16
N ALA A 150 -19.93 14.36 8.23
CA ALA A 150 -18.89 13.35 8.37
C ALA A 150 -19.50 11.95 8.41
N LYS A 151 -18.85 11.01 7.74
CA LYS A 151 -19.22 9.59 7.76
C LYS A 151 -18.07 8.78 8.34
N SER A 152 -18.38 7.71 9.05
CA SER A 152 -17.42 6.80 9.65
C SER A 152 -16.83 5.82 8.63
N SER A 153 -15.90 4.98 9.07
CA SER A 153 -15.16 4.00 8.23
C SER A 153 -16.01 2.93 7.55
N ASP A 154 -17.26 2.74 7.97
CA ASP A 154 -18.17 1.78 7.36
C ASP A 154 -18.73 2.26 6.01
N SER A 155 -18.49 3.53 5.69
CA SER A 155 -18.93 4.17 4.46
C SER A 155 -17.83 4.15 3.40
N THR A 156 -18.22 4.01 2.13
CA THR A 156 -17.32 4.28 1.00
C THR A 156 -17.36 5.76 0.66
N PHE A 157 -16.18 6.37 0.53
CA PHE A 157 -16.03 7.76 0.09
C PHE A 157 -15.68 7.76 -1.38
N GLN A 158 -16.49 8.42 -2.21
CA GLN A 158 -16.36 8.40 -3.65
C GLN A 158 -16.08 9.81 -4.18
N PHE A 159 -15.04 9.93 -4.98
CA PHE A 159 -14.75 11.15 -5.71
C PHE A 159 -15.65 11.28 -6.94
N SER A 160 -16.13 12.49 -7.21
CA SER A 160 -16.92 12.73 -8.42
C SER A 160 -16.04 12.63 -9.67
N ASP A 161 -16.53 11.91 -10.68
CA ASP A 161 -15.84 11.77 -11.95
C ASP A 161 -15.50 13.15 -12.56
N ASN A 162 -14.25 13.31 -12.99
CA ASN A 162 -13.71 14.49 -13.66
C ASN A 162 -13.67 15.79 -12.85
N THR A 163 -13.95 15.75 -11.54
CA THR A 163 -13.84 16.92 -10.66
C THR A 163 -12.76 16.65 -9.62
N GLU A 164 -11.81 17.57 -9.49
CA GLU A 164 -10.85 17.52 -8.38
C GLU A 164 -11.55 17.96 -7.09
N SER A 165 -11.45 17.13 -6.06
CA SER A 165 -11.97 17.38 -4.74
C SER A 165 -11.10 16.68 -3.69
N SER A 166 -11.47 16.84 -2.44
CA SER A 166 -10.71 16.27 -1.33
C SER A 166 -11.63 15.84 -0.19
N TYR A 167 -11.16 14.91 0.62
CA TYR A 167 -11.83 14.49 1.85
C TYR A 167 -10.88 14.63 3.02
N LYS A 168 -11.30 15.34 4.07
CA LYS A 168 -10.57 15.41 5.34
C LYS A 168 -10.84 14.16 6.16
N VAL A 169 -9.79 13.42 6.52
CA VAL A 169 -9.86 12.35 7.52
C VAL A 169 -9.79 12.99 8.90
N ILE A 170 -10.79 12.76 9.73
CA ILE A 170 -10.99 13.46 10.99
C ILE A 170 -11.28 12.50 12.15
N LEU A 171 -10.95 12.96 13.34
CA LEU A 171 -11.53 12.50 14.59
C LEU A 171 -12.46 13.60 15.08
N HIS A 172 -13.77 13.38 14.95
CA HIS A 172 -14.78 14.31 15.42
C HIS A 172 -15.23 13.89 16.81
N PHE A 173 -14.96 14.74 17.79
CA PHE A 173 -15.38 14.54 19.16
C PHE A 173 -16.60 15.42 19.37
N GLN A 174 -17.71 14.79 19.70
CA GLN A 174 -18.93 15.51 20.08
C GLN A 174 -19.61 14.71 21.18
N ASN A 175 -20.24 15.40 22.12
CA ASN A 175 -21.21 14.80 23.05
C ASN A 175 -22.45 14.31 22.28
N ALA A 176 -22.29 13.24 21.50
CA ALA A 176 -23.27 12.54 20.69
C ALA A 176 -22.99 11.03 20.73
N GLN A 177 -23.90 10.20 20.18
CA GLN A 177 -23.96 8.74 20.39
C GLN A 177 -22.67 7.96 20.07
N ASP A 178 -21.71 8.56 19.37
CA ASP A 178 -20.56 7.85 18.82
C ASP A 178 -19.22 8.22 19.48
N SER A 179 -19.17 9.10 20.49
CA SER A 179 -17.95 9.37 21.26
C SER A 179 -18.10 8.93 22.71
N ASP A 180 -17.14 8.14 23.20
CA ASP A 180 -17.08 7.71 24.60
C ASP A 180 -15.98 8.48 25.32
N TRP A 181 -16.36 9.21 26.36
CA TRP A 181 -15.44 10.00 27.18
C TRP A 181 -15.29 9.33 28.52
N SER A 182 -14.06 9.10 28.94
CA SER A 182 -13.76 8.46 30.20
C SER A 182 -12.52 9.07 30.85
N VAL A 183 -12.38 8.82 32.15
CA VAL A 183 -11.17 9.10 32.89
C VAL A 183 -10.64 7.79 33.44
N THR A 184 -9.34 7.57 33.29
CA THR A 184 -8.68 6.38 33.81
C THR A 184 -7.62 6.77 34.82
N THR A 185 -7.61 6.02 35.94
CA THR A 185 -6.62 6.13 37.00
C THR A 185 -6.05 4.74 37.28
N PRO A 186 -4.76 4.62 37.67
CA PRO A 186 -4.15 3.34 38.05
C PRO A 186 -4.85 2.64 39.23
N ASN A 187 -5.51 3.42 40.10
CA ASN A 187 -6.21 2.92 41.27
C ASN A 187 -7.72 3.18 41.18
N SER A 188 -8.47 2.17 40.74
CA SER A 188 -9.93 2.25 40.61
C SER A 188 -10.68 2.47 41.94
N SER A 189 -10.02 2.32 43.09
CA SER A 189 -10.62 2.53 44.42
C SER A 189 -10.31 3.91 45.03
N ASP A 190 -9.69 4.81 44.28
CA ASP A 190 -9.40 6.16 44.74
C ASP A 190 -10.70 6.97 44.94
N PRO A 191 -10.89 7.63 46.11
CA PRO A 191 -12.01 8.55 46.34
C PRO A 191 -12.16 9.65 45.28
N LEU A 192 -11.06 10.08 44.64
CA LEU A 192 -11.07 11.07 43.55
C LEU A 192 -11.82 10.59 42.30
N ASN A 193 -12.01 9.28 42.10
CA ASN A 193 -12.60 8.74 40.88
C ASN A 193 -14.05 9.22 40.64
N GLU A 194 -14.83 9.43 41.70
CA GLU A 194 -16.18 10.00 41.58
C GLU A 194 -16.11 11.45 41.05
N SER A 195 -15.27 12.30 41.65
CA SER A 195 -15.05 13.68 41.23
C SER A 195 -14.48 13.77 39.81
N LEU A 196 -13.55 12.90 39.44
CA LEU A 196 -13.01 12.82 38.08
C LEU A 196 -14.07 12.37 37.06
N THR A 197 -15.01 11.51 37.44
CA THR A 197 -16.14 11.14 36.57
C THR A 197 -17.10 12.33 36.38
N GLU A 198 -17.37 13.09 37.44
CA GLU A 198 -18.14 14.35 37.37
C GLU A 198 -17.42 15.41 36.50
N MET A 199 -16.09 15.47 36.58
CA MET A 199 -15.25 16.32 35.72
C MET A 199 -15.46 16.01 34.23
N VAL A 200 -15.47 14.72 33.85
CA VAL A 200 -15.74 14.30 32.46
C VAL A 200 -17.14 14.72 32.02
N GLN A 201 -18.16 14.47 32.84
CA GLN A 201 -19.53 14.89 32.53
C GLN A 201 -19.65 16.41 32.39
N ALA A 202 -18.94 17.16 33.23
CA ALA A 202 -18.89 18.62 33.13
C ALA A 202 -18.22 19.10 31.84
N LEU A 203 -17.09 18.49 31.45
CA LEU A 203 -16.41 18.77 30.18
C LEU A 203 -17.32 18.51 28.98
N MET A 204 -18.00 17.36 28.96
CA MET A 204 -18.92 16.98 27.88
C MET A 204 -20.11 17.96 27.73
N ASN A 205 -20.52 18.60 28.82
CA ASN A 205 -21.63 19.57 28.83
C ASN A 205 -21.18 21.02 28.68
N ASN A 206 -19.86 21.28 28.65
CA ASN A 206 -19.33 22.63 28.52
C ASN A 206 -19.41 23.07 27.05
N GLU A 207 -20.06 24.21 26.78
CA GLU A 207 -20.24 24.73 25.41
C GLU A 207 -18.92 24.93 24.62
N GLU A 208 -17.80 25.18 25.30
CA GLU A 208 -16.49 25.37 24.68
C GLU A 208 -15.75 24.05 24.39
N PHE A 209 -16.01 23.00 25.18
CA PHE A 209 -15.27 21.73 25.13
C PHE A 209 -16.11 20.52 24.68
N LYS A 210 -17.44 20.69 24.57
CA LYS A 210 -18.38 19.62 24.19
C LYS A 210 -18.17 19.08 22.78
N SER A 211 -17.44 19.80 21.93
CA SER A 211 -17.01 19.30 20.64
C SER A 211 -15.71 19.91 20.14
N PHE A 212 -14.88 19.08 19.52
CA PHE A 212 -13.70 19.51 18.78
C PHE A 212 -13.36 18.50 17.69
N THR A 213 -12.57 18.91 16.71
CA THR A 213 -12.20 18.07 15.57
C THR A 213 -10.70 18.08 15.38
N PHE A 214 -10.11 16.89 15.29
CA PHE A 214 -8.75 16.72 14.81
C PHE A 214 -8.80 16.30 13.35
N THR A 215 -8.08 17.01 12.49
CA THR A 215 -7.85 16.56 11.12
C THR A 215 -6.57 15.74 11.11
N LEU A 216 -6.69 14.44 10.85
CA LEU A 216 -5.56 13.53 10.68
C LEU A 216 -4.89 13.74 9.32
N GLY A 217 -5.68 14.11 8.31
CA GLY A 217 -5.19 14.70 7.06
C GLY A 217 -6.28 14.76 5.99
N THR A 218 -5.91 14.63 4.72
CA THR A 218 -6.84 14.77 3.59
C THR A 218 -6.46 13.89 2.41
N VAL A 219 -7.38 13.07 1.90
CA VAL A 219 -7.24 12.35 0.62
C VAL A 219 -7.65 13.27 -0.53
N LYS A 220 -6.89 13.32 -1.62
CA LYS A 220 -7.20 14.11 -2.82
C LYS A 220 -7.26 13.24 -4.06
N ASN A 221 -8.12 13.60 -5.03
CA ASN A 221 -8.09 13.04 -6.38
C ASN A 221 -7.53 14.04 -7.39
N THR A 222 -6.57 14.87 -7.02
CA THR A 222 -5.93 15.80 -7.96
C THR A 222 -5.18 15.04 -9.06
N LYS A 223 -5.24 15.53 -10.30
CA LYS A 223 -4.52 14.91 -11.42
C LYS A 223 -3.02 15.22 -11.32
N ASP A 224 -2.18 14.21 -11.49
CA ASP A 224 -0.76 14.43 -11.75
C ASP A 224 -0.54 14.71 -13.24
N GLN A 225 0.50 15.50 -13.53
CA GLN A 225 0.85 15.93 -14.88
C GLN A 225 1.45 14.78 -15.71
N SER A 226 2.06 13.79 -15.07
CA SER A 226 2.71 12.67 -15.74
C SER A 226 1.82 11.43 -15.88
N SER A 227 0.93 11.16 -14.92
CA SER A 227 -0.02 10.05 -15.01
C SER A 227 -1.23 10.21 -14.07
N ASP A 228 -2.42 9.84 -14.53
CA ASP A 228 -3.61 9.73 -13.68
C ASP A 228 -3.90 8.28 -13.24
N PHE A 229 -2.95 7.36 -13.45
CA PHE A 229 -3.14 5.93 -13.20
C PHE A 229 -3.47 5.62 -11.73
N LEU A 230 -2.75 6.25 -10.78
CA LEU A 230 -2.94 6.06 -9.34
C LEU A 230 -3.93 7.07 -8.72
N GLN A 231 -4.67 7.82 -9.53
CA GLN A 231 -5.60 8.84 -9.06
C GLN A 231 -6.74 8.18 -8.26
N PRO A 232 -6.95 8.55 -6.97
CA PRO A 232 -8.03 7.99 -6.16
C PRO A 232 -9.42 8.23 -6.78
N ARG A 233 -10.24 7.18 -6.77
CA ARG A 233 -11.66 7.21 -7.16
C ARG A 233 -12.57 6.97 -5.98
N GLU A 234 -12.23 5.98 -5.18
CA GLU A 234 -12.98 5.62 -3.99
C GLU A 234 -12.01 5.21 -2.90
N PHE A 235 -12.37 5.43 -1.65
CA PHE A 235 -11.59 4.92 -0.54
C PHE A 235 -12.44 4.53 0.67
N ARG A 236 -11.84 3.69 1.52
CA ARG A 236 -12.26 3.37 2.88
C ARG A 236 -11.03 3.41 3.78
N PHE A 237 -11.23 3.43 5.08
CA PHE A 237 -10.14 3.30 6.04
C PHE A 237 -10.48 2.23 7.07
N ASN A 238 -9.46 1.58 7.60
CA ASN A 238 -9.58 0.66 8.72
C ASN A 238 -8.46 0.91 9.73
N ALA A 239 -8.71 0.57 10.99
CA ALA A 239 -7.77 0.70 12.08
C ALA A 239 -7.58 -0.66 12.76
N THR A 240 -6.33 -1.03 12.95
CA THR A 240 -5.93 -2.18 13.78
C THR A 240 -4.94 -1.68 14.83
N GLU A 241 -4.71 -2.46 15.88
CA GLU A 241 -3.80 -2.05 16.95
C GLU A 241 -2.46 -1.59 16.36
N GLY A 242 -2.08 -0.33 16.61
CA GLY A 242 -0.83 0.25 16.12
C GLY A 242 -0.81 0.72 14.65
N ILE A 243 -1.88 0.55 13.86
CA ILE A 243 -1.87 0.87 12.41
C ILE A 243 -3.20 1.47 11.94
N LEU A 244 -3.12 2.61 11.28
CA LEU A 244 -4.19 3.16 10.43
C LEU A 244 -3.92 2.80 8.97
N SER A 245 -4.89 2.20 8.29
CA SER A 245 -4.78 1.82 6.87
C SER A 245 -5.89 2.43 6.03
N ILE A 246 -5.56 2.81 4.81
CA ILE A 246 -6.46 3.48 3.87
C ILE A 246 -6.45 2.69 2.58
N PHE A 247 -7.62 2.19 2.20
CA PHE A 247 -7.84 1.31 1.08
C PHE A 247 -8.42 2.14 -0.05
N ILE A 248 -7.75 2.16 -1.19
CA ILE A 248 -8.01 3.09 -2.28
C ILE A 248 -8.24 2.30 -3.56
N GLN A 249 -9.33 2.62 -4.24
CA GLN A 249 -9.55 2.27 -5.63
C GLN A 249 -9.03 3.41 -6.50
N VAL A 250 -8.24 3.08 -7.52
CA VAL A 250 -7.60 4.09 -8.39
C VAL A 250 -8.17 4.04 -9.80
N LYS A 251 -7.95 5.12 -10.56
CA LYS A 251 -8.48 5.25 -11.92
C LYS A 251 -7.99 4.19 -12.90
N GLY A 252 -6.72 3.82 -12.79
CA GLY A 252 -6.07 2.80 -13.63
C GLY A 252 -6.39 1.37 -13.22
N GLY A 253 -6.94 1.16 -12.02
CA GLY A 253 -7.18 -0.14 -11.42
C GLY A 253 -8.59 -0.68 -11.68
N SER A 254 -8.70 -2.00 -11.61
CA SER A 254 -9.96 -2.75 -11.70
C SER A 254 -10.46 -3.29 -10.36
N GLY A 255 -9.70 -3.07 -9.27
CA GLY A 255 -10.08 -3.41 -7.92
C GLY A 255 -11.40 -2.75 -7.54
N LYS A 256 -12.17 -3.44 -6.70
CA LYS A 256 -13.50 -2.97 -6.24
C LYS A 256 -13.63 -2.98 -4.73
N GLY A 257 -12.61 -3.49 -4.05
CA GLY A 257 -12.69 -3.84 -2.64
C GLY A 257 -13.75 -4.90 -2.34
N THR A 258 -13.89 -5.22 -1.07
CA THR A 258 -14.99 -6.02 -0.56
C THR A 258 -16.11 -5.11 -0.01
N ALA A 259 -17.32 -5.68 0.10
CA ALA A 259 -18.44 -4.97 0.71
C ALA A 259 -18.25 -4.77 2.23
N GLU A 260 -17.46 -5.63 2.87
CA GLU A 260 -17.16 -5.63 4.29
C GLU A 260 -16.10 -4.56 4.66
N ALA A 261 -15.77 -4.46 5.95
CA ALA A 261 -14.75 -3.55 6.43
C ALA A 261 -13.37 -4.06 5.96
N PRO A 262 -12.65 -3.30 5.10
CA PRO A 262 -11.48 -3.84 4.42
C PRO A 262 -10.31 -4.04 5.36
N GLN A 263 -9.53 -5.10 5.17
CA GLN A 263 -8.39 -5.44 6.02
C GLN A 263 -7.19 -5.88 5.19
N PHE A 264 -5.99 -5.59 5.69
CA PHE A 264 -4.80 -6.28 5.19
C PHE A 264 -4.89 -7.75 5.60
N GLN A 265 -4.82 -8.65 4.63
CA GLN A 265 -5.19 -10.06 4.85
C GLN A 265 -4.35 -10.76 5.92
N LEU A 266 -3.03 -10.50 5.98
CA LEU A 266 -2.20 -11.10 7.03
C LEU A 266 -2.51 -10.53 8.43
N THR A 267 -3.04 -9.30 8.53
CA THR A 267 -3.55 -8.76 9.80
C THR A 267 -4.78 -9.55 10.23
N HIS A 268 -5.70 -9.81 9.30
CA HIS A 268 -6.92 -10.56 9.58
C HIS A 268 -6.62 -12.01 10.00
N ASP A 269 -5.80 -12.71 9.22
CA ASP A 269 -5.60 -14.15 9.37
C ASP A 269 -4.59 -14.51 10.48
N SER A 270 -3.57 -13.66 10.68
CA SER A 270 -2.42 -13.97 11.55
C SER A 270 -2.01 -12.84 12.50
N GLY A 271 -2.71 -11.70 12.46
CA GLY A 271 -2.37 -10.53 13.27
C GLY A 271 -1.06 -9.87 12.87
N ILE A 272 -0.58 -10.06 11.64
CA ILE A 272 0.67 -9.49 11.15
C ILE A 272 0.41 -8.09 10.57
N ALA A 273 1.19 -7.10 11.03
CA ALA A 273 1.15 -5.73 10.55
C ALA A 273 1.37 -5.61 9.03
N ALA A 274 0.71 -4.64 8.39
CA ALA A 274 0.97 -4.25 7.00
C ALA A 274 2.31 -3.48 6.83
N ILE A 275 3.08 -3.32 7.90
CA ILE A 275 4.34 -2.59 7.96
C ILE A 275 5.36 -3.49 8.68
N PRO A 276 6.48 -3.87 8.03
CA PRO A 276 7.56 -4.60 8.69
C PRO A 276 8.35 -3.69 9.64
N GLU A 277 9.06 -4.31 10.60
CA GLU A 277 9.98 -3.63 11.51
C GLU A 277 11.04 -2.84 10.74
N GLY A 278 11.39 -1.66 11.27
CA GLY A 278 12.35 -0.74 10.64
C GLY A 278 11.70 0.31 9.74
N TYR A 279 10.40 0.19 9.45
CA TYR A 279 9.64 1.14 8.63
C TYR A 279 8.50 1.76 9.45
N GLU A 280 8.01 2.91 8.99
CA GLU A 280 6.95 3.67 9.67
C GLU A 280 5.67 3.73 8.83
N ALA A 281 5.76 3.44 7.53
CA ALA A 281 4.64 3.40 6.60
C ALA A 281 4.87 2.40 5.45
N SER A 282 3.79 2.02 4.79
CA SER A 282 3.82 1.21 3.56
C SER A 282 2.75 1.65 2.57
N ILE A 283 3.06 1.50 1.28
CA ILE A 283 2.12 1.59 0.15
C ILE A 283 2.12 0.23 -0.52
N ILE A 284 0.97 -0.41 -0.63
CA ILE A 284 0.81 -1.76 -1.15
C ILE A 284 -0.03 -1.67 -2.42
N LEU A 285 0.58 -1.95 -3.57
CA LEU A 285 -0.08 -1.99 -4.87
C LEU A 285 -0.44 -3.43 -5.18
N SER A 286 -1.72 -3.70 -5.38
CA SER A 286 -2.20 -5.08 -5.56
C SER A 286 -1.56 -5.78 -6.76
N GLN A 287 -1.42 -7.09 -6.68
CA GLN A 287 -0.96 -7.91 -7.79
C GLN A 287 -1.77 -7.62 -9.06
N THR A 288 -3.10 -7.51 -8.94
CA THR A 288 -3.98 -7.20 -10.08
C THR A 288 -3.67 -5.84 -10.68
N LEU A 289 -3.47 -4.81 -9.85
CA LEU A 289 -3.14 -3.46 -10.32
C LEU A 289 -1.82 -3.44 -11.12
N ILE A 290 -0.76 -4.02 -10.55
CA ILE A 290 0.57 -4.00 -11.17
C ILE A 290 0.65 -4.94 -12.37
N ARG A 291 0.22 -6.19 -12.22
CA ARG A 291 0.35 -7.23 -13.25
C ARG A 291 -0.63 -6.99 -14.39
N ASP A 292 -1.92 -6.95 -14.08
CA ASP A 292 -2.98 -7.03 -15.10
C ASP A 292 -3.34 -5.65 -15.63
N ASP A 293 -3.47 -4.66 -14.74
CA ASP A 293 -3.95 -3.34 -15.12
C ASP A 293 -2.86 -2.40 -15.63
N TYR A 294 -1.62 -2.58 -15.18
CA TYR A 294 -0.48 -1.77 -15.59
C TYR A 294 0.45 -2.54 -16.56
N LEU A 295 1.24 -3.51 -16.08
CA LEU A 295 2.35 -4.09 -16.85
C LEU A 295 1.90 -4.80 -18.14
N VAL A 296 0.85 -5.62 -18.12
CA VAL A 296 0.35 -6.27 -19.35
C VAL A 296 0.03 -5.24 -20.43
N LYS A 297 -0.66 -4.15 -20.08
CA LYS A 297 -1.04 -3.10 -21.03
C LYS A 297 0.18 -2.33 -21.54
N GLN A 298 1.09 -1.95 -20.64
CA GLN A 298 2.28 -1.17 -21.00
C GLN A 298 3.29 -1.97 -21.83
N ILE A 299 3.49 -3.26 -21.54
CA ILE A 299 4.34 -4.15 -22.34
C ILE A 299 3.74 -4.32 -23.74
N ALA A 300 2.43 -4.57 -23.82
CA ALA A 300 1.74 -4.76 -25.11
C ALA A 300 1.83 -3.52 -26.00
N GLU A 301 1.68 -2.31 -25.43
CA GLU A 301 1.83 -1.06 -26.18
C GLU A 301 3.29 -0.81 -26.58
N SER A 302 4.24 -0.99 -25.65
CA SER A 302 5.68 -0.78 -25.90
C SER A 302 6.22 -1.69 -27.01
N LEU A 303 5.67 -2.91 -27.12
CA LEU A 303 6.14 -3.93 -28.06
C LEU A 303 5.10 -4.28 -29.13
N LYS A 304 4.15 -3.39 -29.44
CA LYS A 304 3.07 -3.63 -30.42
C LYS A 304 3.57 -4.00 -31.83
N ASP A 305 4.77 -3.57 -32.19
CA ASP A 305 5.39 -3.86 -33.48
C ASP A 305 6.11 -5.22 -33.50
N THR A 306 6.44 -5.76 -32.32
CA THR A 306 7.26 -6.96 -32.12
C THR A 306 6.42 -8.18 -31.71
N LEU A 307 5.39 -7.98 -30.89
CA LEU A 307 4.53 -9.03 -30.33
C LEU A 307 3.24 -9.20 -31.13
N ARG A 308 2.64 -10.40 -31.04
CA ARG A 308 1.35 -10.69 -31.69
C ARG A 308 0.28 -9.66 -31.25
N SER A 309 -0.54 -9.20 -32.19
CA SER A 309 -1.59 -8.20 -31.92
C SER A 309 -2.69 -8.73 -30.98
N SER A 310 -2.89 -10.04 -30.93
CA SER A 310 -3.80 -10.72 -30.00
C SER A 310 -3.02 -11.76 -29.22
N GLY A 311 -3.11 -11.71 -27.89
CA GLY A 311 -2.42 -12.64 -26.99
C GLY A 311 -0.88 -12.52 -27.02
N GLY A 312 -0.33 -11.42 -27.53
CA GLY A 312 1.12 -11.17 -27.56
C GLY A 312 1.75 -11.02 -26.17
N VAL A 313 0.97 -10.57 -25.19
CA VAL A 313 1.34 -10.53 -23.77
C VAL A 313 0.20 -11.13 -22.96
N THR A 314 0.52 -12.06 -22.07
CA THR A 314 -0.45 -12.63 -21.11
C THR A 314 0.19 -12.80 -19.75
N ALA A 315 -0.54 -12.52 -18.68
CA ALA A 315 -0.09 -12.79 -17.31
C ALA A 315 -0.39 -14.23 -16.88
N SER A 316 0.53 -14.85 -16.13
CA SER A 316 0.29 -16.13 -15.46
C SER A 316 -0.46 -15.91 -14.15
N GLN A 317 -1.53 -16.69 -13.96
CA GLN A 317 -2.32 -16.72 -12.72
C GLN A 317 -1.84 -17.81 -11.75
N ALA A 318 -0.89 -18.66 -12.17
CA ALA A 318 -0.43 -19.80 -11.39
C ALA A 318 0.69 -19.46 -10.40
N SER A 319 1.22 -18.22 -10.45
CA SER A 319 2.31 -17.75 -9.59
C SER A 319 1.86 -16.53 -8.79
N ALA A 320 2.24 -16.48 -7.51
CA ALA A 320 2.18 -15.25 -6.73
C ALA A 320 3.06 -14.14 -7.31
N ASN A 321 4.20 -14.51 -7.87
CA ASN A 321 5.11 -13.54 -8.48
C ASN A 321 4.56 -13.06 -9.82
N PRO A 322 4.52 -11.74 -10.09
CA PRO A 322 4.09 -11.22 -11.39
C PRO A 322 4.90 -11.86 -12.52
N THR A 323 4.22 -12.65 -13.36
CA THR A 323 4.84 -13.43 -14.44
C THR A 323 4.09 -13.20 -15.74
N PHE A 324 4.81 -12.91 -16.81
CA PHE A 324 4.29 -12.52 -18.12
C PHE A 324 4.87 -13.41 -19.21
N HIS A 325 4.02 -13.85 -20.13
CA HIS A 325 4.41 -14.60 -21.31
C HIS A 325 4.34 -13.67 -22.52
N LEU A 326 5.45 -13.56 -23.25
CA LEU A 326 5.59 -12.74 -24.44
C LEU A 326 5.66 -13.64 -25.68
N LYS A 327 4.81 -13.37 -26.67
CA LYS A 327 4.70 -14.11 -27.93
C LYS A 327 4.99 -13.20 -29.11
N PHE A 328 6.07 -13.49 -29.82
CA PHE A 328 6.51 -12.70 -30.97
C PHE A 328 5.63 -12.94 -32.20
N LYS A 329 5.57 -11.95 -33.09
CA LYS A 329 4.78 -12.04 -34.34
C LYS A 329 5.28 -13.13 -35.27
N SER A 330 6.59 -13.27 -35.39
CA SER A 330 7.24 -14.24 -36.27
C SER A 330 7.64 -15.46 -35.47
N ASP A 331 7.15 -16.62 -35.88
CA ASP A 331 7.62 -17.91 -35.36
C ASP A 331 9.01 -18.21 -35.92
N LYS A 332 9.34 -17.68 -37.10
CA LYS A 332 10.68 -17.77 -37.69
C LYS A 332 11.63 -16.79 -37.01
N VAL A 333 12.68 -17.33 -36.39
CA VAL A 333 13.71 -16.58 -35.63
C VAL A 333 15.05 -16.51 -36.36
N TRP A 334 15.24 -17.33 -37.39
CA TRP A 334 16.42 -17.32 -38.25
C TRP A 334 16.10 -17.94 -39.61
N GLU A 335 16.74 -17.43 -40.66
CA GLU A 335 16.82 -18.06 -41.97
C GLU A 335 18.20 -17.82 -42.56
N GLY A 336 18.67 -18.77 -43.38
CA GLY A 336 19.95 -18.64 -44.04
C GLY A 336 20.18 -19.70 -45.10
N GLU A 337 21.18 -19.42 -45.93
CA GLU A 337 21.67 -20.30 -46.96
C GLU A 337 23.16 -20.61 -46.73
N ALA A 338 23.58 -21.80 -47.11
CA ALA A 338 24.98 -22.21 -47.10
C ALA A 338 25.31 -23.03 -48.34
N MET A 339 26.57 -22.97 -48.77
CA MET A 339 27.05 -23.75 -49.90
C MET A 339 28.39 -24.39 -49.56
N ASN A 340 28.46 -25.72 -49.69
CA ASN A 340 29.69 -26.47 -49.46
C ASN A 340 30.42 -26.75 -50.79
N HIS A 341 31.74 -26.57 -50.80
CA HIS A 341 32.63 -26.82 -51.94
C HIS A 341 33.66 -27.96 -51.72
N GLY A 342 33.56 -28.70 -50.61
CA GLY A 342 34.42 -29.84 -50.28
C GLY A 342 34.16 -31.12 -51.09
N GLY A 343 33.22 -31.09 -52.03
CA GLY A 343 32.78 -32.18 -52.90
C GLY A 343 31.94 -31.65 -54.08
N PRO A 344 31.01 -32.43 -54.67
CA PRO A 344 29.97 -31.86 -55.52
C PRO A 344 29.30 -30.70 -54.77
N PRO A 345 29.06 -29.54 -55.40
CA PRO A 345 28.45 -28.41 -54.72
C PRO A 345 27.12 -28.83 -54.12
N ILE A 346 26.86 -28.51 -52.86
CA ILE A 346 25.56 -28.71 -52.22
C ILE A 346 25.14 -27.37 -51.65
N VAL A 347 23.96 -26.91 -52.03
CA VAL A 347 23.32 -25.71 -51.48
C VAL A 347 22.32 -26.16 -50.42
N GLY A 348 22.33 -25.51 -49.26
CA GLY A 348 21.35 -25.72 -48.21
C GLY A 348 20.64 -24.41 -47.89
N GLU A 349 19.32 -24.46 -47.79
CA GLU A 349 18.50 -23.37 -47.27
C GLU A 349 17.82 -23.86 -46.00
N GLY A 350 17.90 -23.09 -44.92
CA GLY A 350 17.37 -23.49 -43.63
C GLY A 350 16.66 -22.37 -42.89
N GLU A 351 15.79 -22.77 -41.97
CA GLU A 351 15.10 -21.87 -41.05
C GLU A 351 15.01 -22.48 -39.66
N ILE A 352 15.01 -21.60 -38.65
CA ILE A 352 14.73 -21.97 -37.27
C ILE A 352 13.41 -21.32 -36.89
N THR A 353 12.50 -22.13 -36.35
CA THR A 353 11.18 -21.68 -35.87
C THR A 353 10.99 -21.99 -34.40
N VAL A 354 10.19 -21.17 -33.72
CA VAL A 354 9.80 -21.30 -32.32
C VAL A 354 8.27 -21.24 -32.22
N ASP A 355 7.68 -22.25 -31.58
CA ASP A 355 6.27 -22.22 -31.21
C ASP A 355 6.07 -21.37 -29.95
N TRP A 356 5.73 -20.09 -30.16
CA TRP A 356 5.51 -19.14 -29.06
C TRP A 356 4.27 -19.43 -28.21
N ASP A 357 3.33 -20.26 -28.69
CA ASP A 357 2.19 -20.66 -27.88
C ASP A 357 2.58 -21.70 -26.84
N LYS A 358 3.57 -22.54 -27.17
CA LYS A 358 4.12 -23.54 -26.25
C LYS A 358 5.31 -23.02 -25.44
N TYR A 359 6.15 -22.19 -26.03
CA TYR A 359 7.42 -21.74 -25.45
C TYR A 359 7.59 -20.21 -25.53
N PRO A 360 6.71 -19.42 -24.88
CA PRO A 360 6.84 -17.98 -24.85
C PRO A 360 8.13 -17.54 -24.15
N LEU A 361 8.60 -16.33 -24.45
CA LEU A 361 9.59 -15.67 -23.60
C LEU A 361 8.89 -15.27 -22.29
N ILE A 362 9.45 -15.66 -21.15
CA ILE A 362 8.85 -15.41 -19.85
C ILE A 362 9.59 -14.28 -19.13
N LEU A 363 8.85 -13.28 -18.67
CA LEU A 363 9.32 -12.26 -17.72
C LEU A 363 8.74 -12.59 -16.34
N THR A 364 9.58 -12.68 -15.32
CA THR A 364 9.13 -12.83 -13.92
C THR A 364 9.71 -11.73 -13.07
N ILE A 365 8.88 -11.11 -12.22
CA ILE A 365 9.31 -10.17 -11.17
C ILE A 365 9.30 -10.93 -9.85
N SER A 366 10.41 -10.90 -9.12
CA SER A 366 10.57 -11.56 -7.83
C SER A 366 11.56 -10.80 -6.95
N ASP A 367 11.50 -10.99 -5.64
CA ASP A 367 12.57 -10.50 -4.77
C ASP A 367 13.73 -11.49 -4.71
N ASP A 368 14.95 -10.95 -4.84
CA ASP A 368 16.20 -11.70 -4.68
C ASP A 368 17.12 -10.99 -3.67
N GLY A 369 18.04 -11.76 -3.07
CA GLY A 369 19.18 -11.25 -2.32
C GLY A 369 18.91 -10.76 -0.89
N GLU A 370 19.93 -10.16 -0.30
CA GLU A 370 19.86 -9.40 0.96
C GLU A 370 20.45 -7.99 0.73
N PRO A 371 19.68 -6.90 0.92
CA PRO A 371 18.27 -6.88 1.31
C PRO A 371 17.34 -7.35 0.18
N LEU A 372 16.20 -7.95 0.58
CA LEU A 372 15.14 -8.43 -0.30
C LEU A 372 14.62 -7.29 -1.18
N THR A 373 15.08 -7.24 -2.43
CA THR A 373 14.78 -6.14 -3.36
C THR A 373 14.20 -6.71 -4.65
N SER A 374 13.24 -5.99 -5.23
CA SER A 374 12.52 -6.49 -6.39
C SER A 374 13.39 -6.47 -7.65
N HIS A 375 13.48 -7.63 -8.29
CA HIS A 375 14.23 -7.88 -9.51
C HIS A 375 13.32 -8.47 -10.58
N TYR A 376 13.74 -8.37 -11.84
CA TYR A 376 13.14 -9.10 -12.94
C TYR A 376 14.13 -10.09 -13.56
N LYS A 377 13.58 -11.14 -14.16
CA LYS A 377 14.32 -12.19 -14.86
C LYS A 377 13.64 -12.55 -16.16
N TRP A 378 14.44 -12.78 -17.20
CA TRP A 378 14.01 -13.40 -18.44
C TRP A 378 14.26 -14.90 -18.40
N VAL A 379 13.25 -15.68 -18.74
CA VAL A 379 13.30 -17.14 -18.72
C VAL A 379 12.83 -17.70 -20.06
N TRP A 380 13.64 -18.59 -20.61
CA TRP A 380 13.34 -19.47 -21.74
C TRP A 380 14.28 -20.65 -21.55
N ASN A 381 13.79 -21.77 -20.97
CA ASN A 381 14.65 -22.83 -20.44
C ASN A 381 14.28 -24.19 -21.04
N GLU A 382 15.29 -24.92 -21.52
CA GLU A 382 15.14 -26.26 -22.12
C GLU A 382 14.07 -26.30 -23.22
N VAL A 383 14.04 -25.27 -24.06
CA VAL A 383 13.07 -25.17 -25.15
C VAL A 383 13.62 -25.90 -26.38
N PRO A 384 12.92 -26.90 -26.94
CA PRO A 384 13.36 -27.56 -28.14
C PRO A 384 13.30 -26.57 -29.32
N VAL A 385 14.43 -26.42 -29.99
CA VAL A 385 14.64 -25.57 -31.14
C VAL A 385 14.97 -26.44 -32.33
N THR A 386 14.21 -26.27 -33.40
CA THR A 386 14.33 -27.09 -34.60
C THR A 386 14.86 -26.27 -35.76
N LEU A 387 16.00 -26.69 -36.34
CA LEU A 387 16.48 -26.25 -37.65
C LEU A 387 15.87 -27.16 -38.72
N SER A 388 14.98 -26.61 -39.53
CA SER A 388 14.46 -27.28 -40.74
C SER A 388 15.25 -26.78 -41.94
N TYR A 389 15.76 -27.68 -42.77
CA TYR A 389 16.54 -27.27 -43.94
C TYR A 389 16.39 -28.23 -45.12
N THR A 390 16.46 -27.67 -46.33
CA THR A 390 16.47 -28.41 -47.59
C THR A 390 17.83 -28.29 -48.22
N THR A 391 18.38 -29.41 -48.68
CA THR A 391 19.62 -29.43 -49.47
C THR A 391 19.30 -29.71 -50.93
N MET A 392 20.06 -29.10 -51.84
CA MET A 392 19.96 -29.31 -53.28
C MET A 392 21.33 -29.66 -53.85
N ASP A 393 21.40 -30.76 -54.59
CA ASP A 393 22.50 -31.05 -55.52
C ASP A 393 22.23 -30.29 -56.83
N PRO A 394 22.99 -29.23 -57.17
CA PRO A 394 22.76 -28.45 -58.38
C PRO A 394 23.16 -29.19 -59.66
N ILE A 395 23.93 -30.27 -59.57
CA ILE A 395 24.34 -31.08 -60.73
C ILE A 395 23.21 -32.05 -61.12
N HIS A 396 22.58 -32.69 -60.14
CA HIS A 396 21.56 -33.71 -60.37
C HIS A 396 20.12 -33.21 -60.14
N GLY A 397 19.96 -32.02 -59.55
CA GLY A 397 18.67 -31.44 -59.19
C GLY A 397 17.94 -32.17 -58.05
N ALA A 398 18.62 -33.04 -57.31
CA ALA A 398 18.03 -33.79 -56.21
C ALA A 398 17.90 -32.90 -54.97
N THR A 399 16.72 -32.90 -54.35
CA THR A 399 16.46 -32.20 -53.09
C THR A 399 16.25 -33.18 -51.93
N SER A 400 16.61 -32.78 -50.72
CA SER A 400 16.37 -33.56 -49.50
C SER A 400 16.09 -32.66 -48.32
N ASP A 401 15.02 -32.96 -47.59
CA ASP A 401 14.59 -32.23 -46.41
C ASP A 401 15.11 -32.88 -45.14
N HIS A 402 15.54 -32.05 -44.20
CA HIS A 402 16.20 -32.45 -42.98
C HIS A 402 15.74 -31.61 -41.80
N VAL A 403 15.89 -32.19 -40.62
CA VAL A 403 15.54 -31.59 -39.35
C VAL A 403 16.67 -31.88 -38.35
N TYR A 404 17.04 -30.89 -37.56
CA TYR A 404 18.00 -31.05 -36.47
C TYR A 404 17.53 -30.26 -35.25
N ASP A 405 17.58 -30.88 -34.07
CA ASP A 405 17.05 -30.32 -32.83
C ASP A 405 18.17 -30.05 -31.82
N ILE A 406 18.05 -28.93 -31.11
CA ILE A 406 18.84 -28.60 -29.90
C ILE A 406 17.91 -28.02 -28.84
N ASP A 407 18.37 -27.95 -27.59
CA ASP A 407 17.65 -27.22 -26.55
C ASP A 407 18.23 -25.82 -26.43
N GLY A 408 17.36 -24.82 -26.41
CA GLY A 408 17.69 -23.43 -26.18
C GLY A 408 17.43 -22.99 -24.75
N THR A 409 18.36 -22.24 -24.17
CA THR A 409 18.23 -21.72 -22.80
C THR A 409 18.77 -20.29 -22.66
N ILE A 410 18.03 -19.42 -21.98
CA ILE A 410 18.53 -18.12 -21.50
C ILE A 410 19.25 -18.36 -20.17
N LYS A 411 20.49 -17.85 -20.07
CA LYS A 411 21.28 -17.94 -18.83
C LYS A 411 20.56 -17.26 -17.68
N ALA A 412 20.71 -17.82 -16.48
CA ALA A 412 20.20 -17.21 -15.25
C ALA A 412 20.64 -15.74 -15.16
N ASN A 413 19.66 -14.87 -14.98
CA ASN A 413 19.82 -13.42 -14.91
C ASN A 413 18.92 -12.88 -13.82
N SER A 414 19.28 -11.73 -13.26
CA SER A 414 18.49 -10.99 -12.29
C SER A 414 18.93 -9.53 -12.34
N THR A 415 17.99 -8.61 -12.55
CA THR A 415 18.25 -7.17 -12.66
C THR A 415 17.20 -6.41 -11.84
N PRO A 416 17.56 -5.33 -11.10
CA PRO A 416 16.58 -4.54 -10.37
C PRO A 416 15.42 -4.09 -11.27
N VAL A 417 14.19 -4.26 -10.80
CA VAL A 417 12.98 -3.98 -11.61
C VAL A 417 12.68 -2.50 -11.75
N ALA A 418 12.92 -1.76 -10.67
CA ALA A 418 12.59 -0.35 -10.60
C ALA A 418 13.49 0.37 -9.60
N THR A 419 13.58 1.68 -9.75
CA THR A 419 14.26 2.58 -8.83
C THR A 419 13.27 3.57 -8.23
N ILE A 420 13.43 3.84 -6.94
CA ILE A 420 12.68 4.90 -6.24
C ILE A 420 13.37 6.23 -6.52
N SER A 421 12.61 7.21 -7.01
CA SER A 421 13.07 8.55 -7.39
C SER A 421 12.09 9.59 -6.84
N GLY A 422 12.30 10.01 -5.60
CA GLY A 422 11.31 10.83 -4.87
C GLY A 422 10.00 10.04 -4.70
N ASP A 423 8.91 10.58 -5.26
CA ASP A 423 7.59 9.94 -5.19
C ASP A 423 7.24 9.03 -6.36
N LYS A 424 8.26 8.66 -7.14
CA LYS A 424 8.10 7.88 -8.36
C LYS A 424 8.78 6.54 -8.25
N LEU A 425 8.10 5.55 -8.79
CA LEU A 425 8.69 4.26 -9.11
C LEU A 425 8.95 4.19 -10.61
N GLU A 426 10.22 4.26 -10.98
CA GLU A 426 10.70 4.23 -12.36
C GLU A 426 11.06 2.78 -12.73
N PHE A 427 10.33 2.17 -13.66
CA PHE A 427 10.62 0.80 -14.11
C PHE A 427 11.66 0.81 -15.24
N ASN A 428 12.64 -0.09 -15.15
CA ASN A 428 13.69 -0.20 -16.16
C ASN A 428 13.88 -1.67 -16.56
N ILE A 429 12.98 -2.16 -17.42
CA ILE A 429 12.96 -3.56 -17.84
C ILE A 429 13.44 -3.65 -19.29
N GLN A 430 14.57 -4.30 -19.51
CA GLN A 430 15.21 -4.43 -20.82
C GLN A 430 15.49 -5.89 -21.17
N PHE A 431 15.40 -6.21 -22.46
CA PHE A 431 15.89 -7.45 -23.05
C PHE A 431 17.07 -7.10 -23.97
N THR A 432 18.28 -7.49 -23.58
CA THR A 432 19.53 -7.09 -24.23
C THR A 432 20.29 -8.31 -24.79
N SER A 433 21.41 -8.06 -25.48
CA SER A 433 22.35 -9.11 -25.91
C SER A 433 22.78 -10.08 -24.78
N ALA A 434 22.81 -9.62 -23.52
CA ALA A 434 23.14 -10.46 -22.37
C ALA A 434 22.05 -11.49 -22.02
N ASN A 435 20.83 -11.30 -22.54
CA ASN A 435 19.66 -12.14 -22.28
C ASN A 435 19.29 -13.02 -23.48
N GLN A 436 20.11 -13.07 -24.53
CA GLN A 436 19.84 -13.88 -25.71
C GLN A 436 19.92 -15.39 -25.39
N PRO A 437 19.11 -16.23 -26.05
CA PRO A 437 19.19 -17.67 -25.88
C PRO A 437 20.54 -18.25 -26.33
N ASP A 438 21.01 -19.24 -25.59
CA ASP A 438 22.09 -20.12 -26.02
C ASP A 438 21.49 -21.26 -26.86
N ALA A 439 21.35 -21.01 -28.17
CA ALA A 439 20.80 -21.97 -29.14
C ALA A 439 21.39 -21.71 -30.52
N SER A 440 22.54 -22.32 -30.80
CA SER A 440 23.24 -22.19 -32.09
C SER A 440 23.52 -23.54 -32.74
N PHE A 441 23.32 -23.59 -34.04
CA PHE A 441 23.68 -24.68 -34.93
C PHE A 441 24.98 -24.32 -35.64
N SER A 442 25.88 -25.28 -35.81
CA SER A 442 27.15 -25.05 -36.51
C SER A 442 27.51 -26.26 -37.35
N ASN A 443 27.79 -26.03 -38.63
CA ASN A 443 28.16 -27.05 -39.61
C ASN A 443 27.15 -28.22 -39.67
N VAL A 444 25.86 -27.90 -39.73
CA VAL A 444 24.78 -28.91 -39.79
C VAL A 444 24.53 -29.34 -41.24
N GLY A 445 24.49 -30.66 -41.45
CA GLY A 445 24.20 -31.25 -42.75
C GLY A 445 25.34 -31.08 -43.76
N PRO A 446 25.16 -31.59 -44.99
CA PRO A 446 26.21 -31.56 -46.02
C PRO A 446 26.51 -30.17 -46.57
N ALA A 447 25.63 -29.19 -46.34
CA ALA A 447 25.82 -27.79 -46.74
C ALA A 447 26.57 -26.96 -45.69
N ASP A 448 26.95 -27.53 -44.53
CA ASP A 448 27.60 -26.85 -43.40
C ASP A 448 26.77 -25.64 -42.86
N LEU A 449 25.45 -25.79 -42.76
CA LEU A 449 24.57 -24.72 -42.28
C LEU A 449 24.91 -24.29 -40.85
N THR A 450 24.92 -22.98 -40.63
CA THR A 450 25.18 -22.35 -39.33
C THR A 450 24.13 -21.27 -39.09
N GLY A 451 23.50 -21.30 -37.92
CA GLY A 451 22.42 -20.39 -37.57
C GLY A 451 22.19 -20.36 -36.06
N SER A 452 21.50 -19.35 -35.56
CA SER A 452 21.23 -19.22 -34.13
C SER A 452 19.88 -18.60 -33.89
N VAL A 453 19.26 -18.97 -32.78
CA VAL A 453 18.09 -18.26 -32.27
C VAL A 453 18.52 -16.88 -31.77
N THR A 454 17.85 -15.84 -32.22
CA THR A 454 18.07 -14.48 -31.72
C THR A 454 16.73 -13.78 -31.63
N PHE A 455 16.42 -13.23 -30.46
CA PHE A 455 15.21 -12.47 -30.23
C PHE A 455 15.48 -10.97 -30.41
N PRO A 456 14.48 -10.18 -30.83
CA PRO A 456 14.63 -8.72 -30.88
C PRO A 456 15.01 -8.17 -29.50
N GLU A 457 16.03 -7.30 -29.45
CA GLU A 457 16.33 -6.51 -28.25
C GLU A 457 15.32 -5.38 -28.09
N PHE A 458 14.95 -5.06 -26.85
CA PHE A 458 13.99 -4.01 -26.56
C PHE A 458 14.17 -3.44 -25.15
N ASP A 459 13.65 -2.22 -24.99
CA ASP A 459 13.59 -1.48 -23.73
C ASP A 459 12.12 -1.10 -23.48
N LEU A 460 11.57 -1.56 -22.36
CA LEU A 460 10.20 -1.25 -21.97
C LEU A 460 10.15 0.17 -21.40
N LYS A 461 9.70 1.11 -22.23
CA LYS A 461 9.47 2.51 -21.83
C LYS A 461 8.16 2.63 -21.07
N LEU A 462 8.19 2.21 -19.81
CA LEU A 462 7.04 2.20 -18.92
C LEU A 462 6.86 3.60 -18.30
N PRO A 463 5.64 4.17 -18.28
CA PRO A 463 5.39 5.45 -17.60
C PRO A 463 5.54 5.33 -16.09
N ASP A 464 6.24 6.24 -15.42
CA ASP A 464 6.45 6.18 -13.97
C ASP A 464 5.14 6.04 -13.18
N LEU A 465 5.18 5.28 -12.08
CA LEU A 465 4.11 5.26 -11.10
C LEU A 465 4.37 6.31 -10.03
N ASP A 466 3.59 7.39 -10.07
CA ASP A 466 3.61 8.46 -9.08
C ASP A 466 2.71 8.11 -7.90
N PHE A 467 3.33 7.74 -6.78
CA PHE A 467 2.62 7.40 -5.56
C PHE A 467 2.37 8.61 -4.65
N PHE A 468 2.80 9.83 -5.00
CA PHE A 468 2.44 11.04 -4.24
C PHE A 468 0.91 11.16 -4.09
N GLN A 469 0.16 10.82 -5.14
CA GLN A 469 -1.31 10.83 -5.11
C GLN A 469 -1.92 9.89 -4.07
N THR A 470 -1.22 8.83 -3.69
CA THR A 470 -1.69 7.84 -2.71
C THR A 470 -1.10 8.09 -1.32
N GLN A 471 0.06 8.72 -1.21
CA GLN A 471 0.70 9.09 0.06
C GLN A 471 0.06 10.28 0.77
N ASN A 472 -0.54 11.17 -0.01
CA ASN A 472 -1.00 12.48 0.44
C ASN A 472 -2.33 12.34 1.19
N VAL A 473 -2.33 11.67 2.35
CA VAL A 473 -3.54 11.43 3.15
C VAL A 473 -3.47 11.98 4.56
N LEU A 474 -2.30 12.04 5.20
CA LEU A 474 -2.18 12.61 6.56
C LEU A 474 -1.59 14.04 6.56
N ALA A 475 -0.91 14.47 5.50
CA ALA A 475 -0.41 15.83 5.33
C ALA A 475 -0.72 16.40 3.92
N PRO A 476 -1.95 16.91 3.67
CA PRO A 476 -2.38 17.46 2.38
C PRO A 476 -1.39 18.42 1.72
N GLY A 477 -0.74 17.97 0.65
CA GLY A 477 0.17 18.77 -0.17
C GLY A 477 1.64 18.69 0.25
N GLU A 478 1.96 17.80 1.17
CA GLU A 478 3.33 17.52 1.60
C GLU A 478 3.68 16.05 1.32
N ASP A 479 4.92 15.80 0.94
CA ASP A 479 5.46 14.44 0.91
C ASP A 479 5.43 13.94 2.35
N PHE A 480 4.63 12.90 2.61
CA PHE A 480 4.41 12.41 3.97
C PHE A 480 5.13 11.08 4.21
N ILE A 481 5.24 10.24 3.18
CA ILE A 481 6.02 9.00 3.22
C ILE A 481 7.25 9.19 2.34
N LYS A 482 8.43 9.09 2.95
CA LYS A 482 9.68 8.95 2.21
C LYS A 482 9.85 7.49 1.81
N ALA A 483 9.62 7.17 0.55
CA ALA A 483 9.88 5.83 0.03
C ALA A 483 11.39 5.52 0.09
N GLU A 484 11.72 4.35 0.62
CA GLU A 484 13.11 3.92 0.86
C GLU A 484 13.41 2.59 0.18
N ASP A 485 12.43 1.70 0.11
CA ASP A 485 12.62 0.32 -0.31
C ASP A 485 11.39 -0.22 -1.06
N THR A 486 11.60 -1.29 -1.83
CA THR A 486 10.52 -2.09 -2.42
C THR A 486 10.63 -3.56 -2.08
N MET A 487 9.50 -4.25 -2.15
CA MET A 487 9.39 -5.69 -1.96
C MET A 487 8.20 -6.20 -2.78
N CYS A 488 8.30 -7.36 -3.41
CA CYS A 488 7.27 -7.95 -4.24
C CYS A 488 7.21 -9.50 -4.18
N PRO A 489 6.74 -10.09 -3.07
CA PRO A 489 6.00 -11.33 -3.13
C PRO A 489 4.51 -11.00 -3.19
N CYS A 490 3.80 -11.56 -4.18
CA CYS A 490 2.37 -11.36 -4.41
C CYS A 490 2.00 -9.93 -4.86
N ASP A 491 2.04 -8.96 -3.95
CA ASP A 491 1.75 -7.54 -4.20
C ASP A 491 3.06 -6.74 -4.26
N LEU A 492 3.04 -5.51 -4.79
CA LEU A 492 4.20 -4.63 -4.78
C LEU A 492 4.11 -3.66 -3.59
N PHE A 493 5.02 -3.83 -2.64
CA PHE A 493 5.19 -3.00 -1.46
C PHE A 493 6.23 -1.92 -1.73
N VAL A 494 5.88 -0.68 -1.38
CA VAL A 494 6.81 0.44 -1.21
C VAL A 494 6.87 0.73 0.28
N LEU A 495 8.05 0.60 0.87
CA LEU A 495 8.29 0.75 2.30
C LEU A 495 9.02 2.07 2.54
N GLY A 496 8.70 2.75 3.65
CA GLY A 496 9.27 4.06 3.91
C GLY A 496 9.19 4.53 5.37
N SER A 497 9.83 5.66 5.58
CA SER A 497 9.72 6.46 6.81
C SER A 497 8.71 7.59 6.62
N MET A 498 8.13 8.10 7.70
CA MET A 498 7.28 9.29 7.64
C MET A 498 8.12 10.52 7.98
N TYR A 499 7.94 11.59 7.22
CA TYR A 499 8.60 12.86 7.51
C TYR A 499 8.21 13.39 8.89
N SER A 500 9.17 14.02 9.57
CA SER A 500 9.04 14.46 10.97
C SER A 500 8.81 15.95 11.13
#